data_AF-A0A0Q4GL26-F1
#
_entry.id   AF-A0A0Q4GL26-F1
#
_cell.length_a   1.000
_cell.length_b   1.000
_cell.length_c   1.000
_cell.angle_alpha   90.00
_cell.angle_beta   90.00
_cell.angle_gamma   90.00
#
_symmetry.space_group_name_H-M   'P 1'
#
loop_
_entity.id
_entity.type
_entity.pdbx_description
1 polymer ?
#
loop_
_entity_poly.entity_id
_entity_poly.type
_entity_poly.pdbx_seq_one_letter_code
_entity_poly.pdbx_strand_id
1 'polypeptide(L)'
;MGFRSDKNLIFKGNKLNETLPVAKLEKVDGDQLIETLILQRFNFNKSIIKNGFDAKIESPKITSIINNGPASIVSFSGFDYLVKKNKVIGVNGIELSPSALATITEKVVKLDQMQQYCCAQANLANKREKRDLNTIKTLDRQYFAALRAIRLITENIADLATKSNASFAIETAVAKTRIPDIKIIETKTDYKGGYVAEVN
;
A
#
# COMPACT_ATOMS: atom_id res chain seq x y z
N MET A 1 -22.72 -23.36 20.66
CA MET A 1 -22.58 -22.05 21.33
C MET A 1 -22.05 -21.04 20.31
N GLY A 2 -22.90 -20.09 19.91
CA GLY A 2 -22.55 -18.77 19.36
C GLY A 2 -21.78 -18.68 18.04
N PHE A 3 -22.46 -18.81 16.90
CA PHE A 3 -22.04 -18.15 15.66
C PHE A 3 -22.00 -16.64 15.92
N ARG A 4 -20.81 -16.04 15.96
CA ARG A 4 -20.66 -14.57 15.99
C ARG A 4 -21.17 -14.04 14.65
N SER A 5 -22.35 -13.43 14.68
CA SER A 5 -22.97 -12.66 13.61
C SER A 5 -21.93 -11.89 12.81
N ASP A 6 -21.89 -12.15 11.50
CA ASP A 6 -21.34 -11.23 10.51
C ASP A 6 -22.00 -9.87 10.74
N LYS A 7 -21.27 -8.97 11.39
CA LYS A 7 -21.73 -7.59 11.54
C LYS A 7 -21.71 -7.02 10.13
N ASN A 8 -22.88 -6.62 9.61
CA ASN A 8 -22.98 -5.84 8.38
C ASN A 8 -22.00 -4.66 8.48
N LEU A 9 -20.97 -4.63 7.62
CA LEU A 9 -20.09 -3.47 7.48
C LEU A 9 -20.91 -2.36 6.82
N ILE A 10 -20.92 -1.17 7.42
CA ILE A 10 -21.66 -0.01 6.92
C ILE A 10 -20.62 1.00 6.44
N PHE A 11 -20.36 0.99 5.14
CA PHE A 11 -19.51 1.98 4.49
C PHE A 11 -20.36 3.21 4.16
N LYS A 12 -20.14 4.32 4.89
CA LYS A 12 -20.79 5.60 4.61
C LYS A 12 -19.87 6.45 3.73
N GLY A 13 -20.11 6.41 2.43
CA GLY A 13 -19.39 7.18 1.41
C GLY A 13 -20.31 7.51 0.24
N ASN A 14 -19.98 8.56 -0.52
CA ASN A 14 -20.83 9.17 -1.56
C ASN A 14 -21.55 8.14 -2.45
N LYS A 15 -22.89 8.10 -2.34
CA LYS A 15 -23.82 7.34 -3.20
C LYS A 15 -23.44 5.87 -3.45
N LEU A 16 -23.13 5.11 -2.41
CA LEU A 16 -23.22 3.64 -2.49
C LEU A 16 -24.26 3.13 -1.50
N ASN A 17 -25.53 3.23 -1.92
CA ASN A 17 -26.53 2.20 -1.59
C ASN A 17 -26.26 0.92 -2.42
N GLU A 18 -24.99 0.57 -2.63
CA GLU A 18 -24.62 -0.74 -3.17
C GLU A 18 -24.42 -1.65 -1.97
N THR A 19 -25.46 -2.43 -1.65
CA THR A 19 -25.30 -3.66 -0.87
C THR A 19 -24.49 -4.65 -1.71
N LEU A 20 -23.18 -4.41 -1.83
CA LEU A 20 -22.27 -5.47 -2.23
C LEU A 20 -22.38 -6.56 -1.15
N PRO A 21 -22.69 -7.81 -1.50
CA PRO A 21 -22.66 -8.88 -0.52
C PRO A 21 -21.23 -9.03 -0.02
N VAL A 22 -20.96 -8.43 1.14
CA VAL A 22 -19.65 -8.35 1.80
C VAL A 22 -19.01 -9.74 1.91
N ALA A 23 -19.84 -10.79 2.02
CA ALA A 23 -19.46 -12.20 2.07
C ALA A 23 -18.66 -12.72 0.85
N LYS A 24 -18.53 -11.96 -0.25
CA LYS A 24 -17.75 -12.34 -1.43
C LYS A 24 -16.51 -11.47 -1.69
N LEU A 25 -16.24 -10.47 -0.85
CA LEU A 25 -15.08 -9.62 -1.02
C LEU A 25 -13.84 -10.29 -0.42
N GLU A 26 -12.73 -10.25 -1.14
CA GLU A 26 -11.43 -10.61 -0.58
C GLU A 26 -11.13 -9.68 0.59
N LYS A 27 -10.78 -10.27 1.75
CA LYS A 27 -10.36 -9.53 2.93
C LYS A 27 -8.87 -9.68 3.14
N VAL A 28 -8.17 -8.55 3.15
CA VAL A 28 -6.72 -8.47 3.33
C VAL A 28 -6.43 -7.78 4.66
N ASP A 29 -5.59 -8.40 5.49
CA ASP A 29 -4.99 -7.72 6.63
C ASP A 29 -3.82 -6.86 6.13
N GLY A 30 -4.07 -5.56 6.02
CA GLY A 30 -3.12 -4.59 5.46
C GLY A 30 -1.92 -4.33 6.37
N ASP A 31 -2.13 -4.35 7.70
CA ASP A 31 -1.05 -4.19 8.68
C ASP A 31 -0.08 -5.39 8.60
N GLN A 32 -0.64 -6.61 8.61
CA GLN A 32 0.15 -7.84 8.48
C GLN A 32 0.86 -7.90 7.12
N LEU A 33 0.21 -7.45 6.05
CA LEU A 33 0.82 -7.41 4.72
C LEU A 33 2.01 -6.45 4.69
N ILE A 34 1.88 -5.24 5.24
CA ILE A 34 3.00 -4.28 5.35
C ILE A 34 4.17 -4.89 6.12
N GLU A 35 3.91 -5.54 7.25
CA GLU A 35 4.95 -6.18 8.06
C GLU A 35 5.64 -7.32 7.30
N THR A 36 4.85 -8.14 6.60
CA THR A 36 5.37 -9.21 5.75
C THR A 36 6.29 -8.65 4.66
N LEU A 37 5.89 -7.58 3.98
CA LEU A 37 6.67 -6.94 2.93
C LEU A 37 7.98 -6.35 3.46
N ILE A 38 7.95 -5.69 4.62
CA ILE A 38 9.15 -5.18 5.29
C ILE A 38 10.11 -6.34 5.61
N LEU A 39 9.60 -7.41 6.23
CA LEU A 39 10.41 -8.55 6.65
C LEU A 39 11.00 -9.31 5.46
N GLN A 40 10.22 -9.56 4.42
CA GLN A 40 10.68 -10.20 3.19
C GLN A 40 11.85 -9.44 2.58
N ARG A 41 11.70 -8.12 2.42
CA ARG A 41 12.75 -7.27 1.86
C ARG A 41 14.00 -7.23 2.73
N PHE A 42 13.82 -7.06 4.04
CA PHE A 42 14.91 -7.03 4.99
C PHE A 42 15.70 -8.34 5.00
N ASN A 43 15.01 -9.48 5.05
CA ASN A 43 15.62 -10.80 5.06
C ASN A 43 16.34 -11.12 3.75
N PHE A 44 15.78 -10.71 2.60
CA PHE A 44 16.46 -10.80 1.32
C PHE A 44 17.78 -10.01 1.32
N ASN A 45 17.74 -8.74 1.70
CA ASN A 45 18.93 -7.89 1.77
C ASN A 45 20.01 -8.48 2.71
N LYS A 46 19.59 -8.97 3.88
CA LYS A 46 20.49 -9.64 4.83
C LYS A 46 21.11 -10.91 4.22
N SER A 47 20.32 -11.70 3.50
CA SER A 47 20.78 -12.96 2.89
C SER A 47 21.79 -12.70 1.78
N ILE A 48 21.56 -11.70 0.93
CA ILE A 48 22.50 -11.30 -0.13
C ILE A 48 23.83 -10.82 0.45
N ILE A 49 23.80 -10.00 1.51
CA ILE A 49 25.03 -9.52 2.16
C ILE A 49 25.81 -10.69 2.77
N LYS A 50 25.12 -11.65 3.39
CA LYS A 50 25.75 -12.79 4.06
C LYS A 50 26.30 -13.84 3.08
N ASN A 51 25.53 -14.19 2.06
CA ASN A 51 25.82 -15.32 1.18
C ASN A 51 26.51 -14.90 -0.13
N GLY A 52 26.71 -13.60 -0.34
CA GLY A 52 27.22 -13.04 -1.58
C GLY A 52 26.11 -12.75 -2.59
N PHE A 53 26.35 -11.73 -3.43
CA PHE A 53 25.35 -11.25 -4.39
C PHE A 53 25.10 -12.17 -5.59
N ASP A 54 25.95 -13.19 -5.78
CA ASP A 54 25.80 -14.21 -6.84
C ASP A 54 25.02 -15.44 -6.35
N ALA A 55 24.65 -15.48 -5.05
CA ALA A 55 23.84 -16.54 -4.50
C ALA A 55 22.45 -16.55 -5.16
N LYS A 56 21.95 -17.74 -5.50
CA LYS A 56 20.58 -17.94 -6.02
C LYS A 56 19.55 -17.76 -4.91
N ILE A 57 19.33 -16.51 -4.51
CA ILE A 57 18.32 -16.11 -3.53
C ILE A 57 17.10 -15.60 -4.29
N GLU A 58 15.92 -16.13 -3.97
CA GLU A 58 14.66 -15.68 -4.57
C GLU A 58 14.43 -14.19 -4.25
N SER A 59 14.09 -13.42 -5.28
CA SER A 59 13.81 -11.99 -5.12
C SER A 59 12.46 -11.78 -4.42
N PRO A 60 12.32 -10.73 -3.58
CA PRO A 60 11.04 -10.38 -2.98
C PRO A 60 9.98 -10.16 -4.06
N LYS A 61 8.76 -10.66 -3.82
CA LYS A 61 7.64 -10.49 -4.73
C LYS A 61 7.19 -9.02 -4.76
N ILE A 62 6.78 -8.56 -5.93
CA ILE A 62 6.17 -7.24 -6.09
C ILE A 62 4.69 -7.42 -5.78
N THR A 63 4.22 -6.83 -4.69
CA THR A 63 2.86 -7.04 -4.19
C THR A 63 2.21 -5.70 -3.92
N SER A 64 1.00 -5.50 -4.43
CA SER A 64 0.17 -4.33 -4.14
C SER A 64 -0.55 -4.52 -2.82
N ILE A 65 -0.62 -3.46 -2.02
CA ILE A 65 -1.35 -3.41 -0.76
C ILE A 65 -2.81 -3.01 -1.01
N ILE A 66 -3.04 -2.03 -1.89
CA ILE A 66 -4.36 -1.52 -2.24
C ILE A 66 -4.77 -2.20 -3.54
N ASN A 67 -5.24 -3.45 -3.42
CA ASN A 67 -5.44 -4.39 -4.53
C ASN A 67 -6.12 -3.77 -5.78
N ASN A 68 -5.59 -4.16 -6.96
CA ASN A 68 -6.09 -3.87 -8.31
C ASN A 68 -7.31 -4.69 -8.73
N GLY A 69 -7.86 -5.51 -7.83
CA GLY A 69 -9.03 -6.34 -8.07
C GLY A 69 -10.36 -5.56 -8.21
N PRO A 70 -11.45 -6.25 -8.60
CA PRO A 70 -12.76 -5.62 -8.82
C PRO A 70 -13.32 -4.95 -7.56
N ALA A 71 -13.16 -5.56 -6.38
CA ALA A 71 -13.39 -4.95 -5.06
C ALA A 71 -12.76 -5.81 -3.94
N SER A 72 -12.23 -5.18 -2.90
CA SER A 72 -11.66 -5.84 -1.71
C SER A 72 -11.88 -5.02 -0.45
N ILE A 73 -11.77 -5.67 0.71
CA ILE A 73 -11.70 -5.01 2.01
C ILE A 73 -10.26 -5.13 2.50
N VAL A 74 -9.65 -4.00 2.83
CA VAL A 74 -8.31 -3.98 3.43
C VAL A 74 -8.43 -3.43 4.84
N SER A 75 -7.98 -4.18 5.83
CA SER A 75 -8.02 -3.77 7.23
C SER A 75 -6.71 -3.09 7.62
N PHE A 76 -6.78 -1.89 8.20
CA PHE A 76 -5.64 -1.20 8.79
C PHE A 76 -6.01 -0.55 10.10
N SER A 77 -5.16 -0.70 11.12
CA SER A 77 -5.28 -0.02 12.41
C SER A 77 -6.67 -0.18 13.02
N GLY A 78 -7.30 -1.34 12.83
CA GLY A 78 -8.64 -1.68 13.33
C GLY A 78 -9.81 -1.16 12.48
N PHE A 79 -9.57 -0.48 11.36
CA PHE A 79 -10.59 -0.01 10.43
C PHE A 79 -10.59 -0.80 9.12
N ASP A 80 -11.78 -1.10 8.61
CA ASP A 80 -11.97 -1.77 7.32
C ASP A 80 -12.15 -0.70 6.23
N TYR A 81 -11.30 -0.76 5.21
CA TYR A 81 -11.33 0.12 4.04
C TYR A 81 -11.93 -0.63 2.87
N LEU A 82 -12.96 -0.07 2.24
CA LEU A 82 -13.51 -0.62 1.01
C LEU A 82 -12.73 -0.06 -0.19
N VAL A 83 -12.07 -0.96 -0.91
CA VAL A 83 -11.24 -0.63 -2.08
C VAL A 83 -11.91 -1.18 -3.33
N LYS A 84 -12.14 -0.32 -4.32
CA LYS A 84 -12.74 -0.69 -5.62
C LYS A 84 -11.99 0.03 -6.74
N LYS A 85 -11.44 -0.72 -7.71
CA LYS A 85 -10.72 -0.15 -8.86
C LYS A 85 -9.66 0.89 -8.44
N ASN A 86 -8.78 0.53 -7.51
CA ASN A 86 -7.70 1.38 -6.97
C ASN A 86 -8.18 2.65 -6.27
N LYS A 87 -9.38 2.64 -5.69
CA LYS A 87 -9.93 3.76 -4.94
C LYS A 87 -10.43 3.30 -3.60
N VAL A 88 -10.09 4.06 -2.56
CA VAL A 88 -10.75 3.95 -1.27
C VAL A 88 -12.11 4.64 -1.41
N ILE A 89 -13.17 3.84 -1.44
CA ILE A 89 -14.54 4.33 -1.63
C ILE A 89 -15.30 4.47 -0.30
N GLY A 90 -14.74 3.97 0.80
CA GLY A 90 -15.27 4.16 2.14
C GLY A 90 -14.36 3.59 3.21
N VAL A 91 -14.53 4.06 4.43
CA VAL A 91 -13.91 3.51 5.65
C VAL A 91 -15.04 3.17 6.62
N ASN A 92 -15.11 1.91 7.05
CA ASN A 92 -16.20 1.44 7.90
C ASN A 92 -16.23 2.23 9.21
N GLY A 93 -17.41 2.72 9.59
CA GLY A 93 -17.60 3.48 10.83
C GLY A 93 -17.12 4.94 10.80
N ILE A 94 -16.61 5.44 9.66
CA ILE A 94 -16.21 6.85 9.50
C ILE A 94 -16.99 7.46 8.33
N GLU A 95 -17.68 8.57 8.58
CA GLU A 95 -18.33 9.34 7.52
C GLU A 95 -17.33 10.33 6.92
N LEU A 96 -16.84 10.02 5.71
CA LEU A 96 -15.84 10.80 5.01
C LEU A 96 -16.44 11.55 3.82
N SER A 97 -16.02 12.81 3.67
CA SER A 97 -16.33 13.62 2.51
C SER A 97 -15.70 13.02 1.23
N PRO A 98 -16.22 13.37 0.05
CA PRO A 98 -15.65 12.92 -1.22
C PRO A 98 -14.21 13.43 -1.41
N SER A 99 -13.93 14.65 -0.91
CA SER A 99 -12.59 15.22 -0.93
C SER A 99 -11.64 14.40 -0.06
N ALA A 100 -12.04 14.07 1.17
CA ALA A 100 -11.26 13.25 2.08
C ALA A 100 -10.94 11.87 1.49
N LEU A 101 -11.94 11.19 0.90
CA LEU A 101 -11.74 9.90 0.22
C LEU A 101 -10.80 10.00 -0.98
N ALA A 102 -10.88 11.09 -1.76
CA ALA A 102 -9.98 11.33 -2.88
C ALA A 102 -8.54 11.57 -2.40
N THR A 103 -8.34 12.37 -1.34
CA THR A 103 -7.02 12.62 -0.75
C THR A 103 -6.39 11.35 -0.18
N ILE A 104 -7.18 10.51 0.53
CA ILE A 104 -6.72 9.20 1.01
C ILE A 104 -6.32 8.32 -0.17
N THR A 105 -7.19 8.21 -1.17
CA THR A 105 -6.93 7.41 -2.37
C THR A 105 -5.63 7.84 -3.04
N GLU A 106 -5.47 9.14 -3.33
CA GLU A 106 -4.28 9.66 -4.02
C GLU A 106 -3.00 9.32 -3.26
N LYS A 107 -2.97 9.60 -1.95
CA LYS A 107 -1.77 9.37 -1.14
C LYS A 107 -1.43 7.90 -1.02
N VAL A 108 -2.40 7.07 -0.65
CA VAL A 108 -2.14 5.65 -0.38
C VAL A 108 -1.81 4.91 -1.67
N VAL A 109 -2.51 5.17 -2.77
CA VAL A 109 -2.21 4.56 -4.08
C VAL A 109 -0.82 4.97 -4.57
N LYS A 110 -0.45 6.24 -4.43
CA LYS A 110 0.88 6.70 -4.86
C LYS A 110 2.00 6.05 -4.05
N LEU A 111 1.81 5.88 -2.74
CA LEU A 111 2.76 5.16 -1.89
C LEU A 111 2.83 3.66 -2.21
N ASP A 112 1.69 3.03 -2.51
CA ASP A 112 1.63 1.62 -2.90
C ASP A 112 2.31 1.38 -4.26
N GLN A 113 2.13 2.27 -5.23
CA GLN A 113 2.87 2.23 -6.50
C GLN A 113 4.36 2.47 -6.30
N MET A 114 4.72 3.42 -5.43
CA MET A 114 6.11 3.73 -5.11
C MET A 114 6.83 2.52 -4.50
N GLN A 115 6.24 1.82 -3.53
CA GLN A 115 6.88 0.64 -2.97
C GLN A 115 7.02 -0.48 -4.02
N GLN A 116 6.00 -0.70 -4.87
CA GLN A 116 6.10 -1.71 -5.94
C GLN A 116 7.24 -1.39 -6.90
N TYR A 117 7.33 -0.13 -7.34
CA TYR A 117 8.40 0.35 -8.22
C TYR A 117 9.78 0.16 -7.58
N CYS A 118 9.96 0.63 -6.35
CA CYS A 118 11.25 0.51 -5.67
C CYS A 118 11.67 -0.95 -5.47
N CYS A 119 10.73 -1.84 -5.13
CA CYS A 119 10.99 -3.27 -5.02
C CYS A 119 11.46 -3.86 -6.37
N ALA A 120 10.72 -3.57 -7.44
CA ALA A 120 11.04 -4.05 -8.79
C ALA A 120 12.43 -3.57 -9.24
N GLN A 121 12.69 -2.26 -9.14
CA GLN A 121 13.96 -1.68 -9.58
C GLN A 121 15.14 -2.19 -8.77
N ALA A 122 14.98 -2.36 -7.47
CA ALA A 122 16.06 -2.85 -6.64
C ALA A 122 16.30 -4.35 -6.85
N ASN A 123 15.27 -5.14 -7.15
CA ASN A 123 15.43 -6.53 -7.59
C ASN A 123 16.23 -6.62 -8.89
N LEU A 124 15.89 -5.77 -9.88
CA LEU A 124 16.62 -5.70 -11.14
C LEU A 124 18.07 -5.25 -10.93
N ALA A 125 18.31 -4.24 -10.10
CA ALA A 125 19.65 -3.73 -9.82
C ALA A 125 20.55 -4.77 -9.13
N ASN A 126 19.99 -5.60 -8.24
CA ASN A 126 20.75 -6.68 -7.59
C ASN A 126 21.20 -7.78 -8.56
N LYS A 127 20.49 -7.99 -9.68
CA LYS A 127 20.81 -9.00 -10.70
C LYS A 127 21.85 -8.54 -11.74
N ARG A 128 22.21 -7.26 -11.77
CA ARG A 128 23.20 -6.73 -12.74
C ARG A 128 24.61 -7.19 -12.38
N GLU A 129 25.47 -7.41 -13.37
CA GLU A 129 26.89 -7.72 -13.13
C GLU A 129 27.64 -6.52 -12.52
N LYS A 130 27.42 -5.31 -13.06
CA LYS A 130 27.93 -4.05 -12.50
C LYS A 130 26.89 -3.39 -11.60
N ARG A 131 26.77 -3.90 -10.37
CA ARG A 131 25.79 -3.40 -9.38
C ARG A 131 26.19 -2.02 -8.86
N ASP A 132 25.23 -1.11 -8.84
CA ASP A 132 25.35 0.14 -8.09
C ASP A 132 24.69 -0.01 -6.71
N LEU A 133 25.52 -0.24 -5.69
CA LEU A 133 25.08 -0.43 -4.32
C LEU A 133 24.41 0.82 -3.73
N ASN A 134 24.77 2.03 -4.21
CA ASN A 134 24.16 3.26 -3.73
C ASN A 134 22.74 3.41 -4.28
N THR A 135 22.54 3.06 -5.55
CA THR A 135 21.21 2.99 -6.16
C THR A 135 20.33 1.96 -5.43
N ILE A 136 20.83 0.74 -5.19
CA ILE A 136 20.08 -0.30 -4.45
C ILE A 136 19.68 0.19 -3.06
N LYS A 137 20.62 0.75 -2.27
CA LYS A 137 20.34 1.30 -0.94
C LYS A 137 19.31 2.43 -0.99
N THR A 138 19.34 3.27 -2.02
CA THR A 138 18.39 4.37 -2.17
C THR A 138 16.99 3.86 -2.44
N LEU A 139 16.84 2.89 -3.35
CA LEU A 139 15.58 2.25 -3.66
C LEU A 139 15.02 1.51 -2.43
N ASP A 140 15.85 0.80 -1.67
CA ASP A 140 15.43 0.14 -0.43
C ASP A 140 14.94 1.15 0.61
N ARG A 141 15.64 2.27 0.80
CA ARG A 141 15.20 3.33 1.72
C ARG A 141 13.83 3.88 1.32
N GLN A 142 13.64 4.14 0.03
CA GLN A 142 12.37 4.62 -0.52
C GLN A 142 11.25 3.59 -0.37
N TYR A 143 11.53 2.32 -0.62
CA TYR A 143 10.62 1.21 -0.39
C TYR A 143 10.11 1.18 1.05
N PHE A 144 11.01 1.14 2.02
CA PHE A 144 10.64 1.12 3.44
C PHE A 144 9.94 2.41 3.87
N ALA A 145 10.34 3.56 3.33
CA ALA A 145 9.70 4.83 3.63
C ALA A 145 8.25 4.87 3.12
N ALA A 146 7.98 4.33 1.93
CA ALA A 146 6.63 4.26 1.39
C ALA A 146 5.71 3.36 2.24
N LEU A 147 6.18 2.17 2.63
CA LEU A 147 5.44 1.27 3.51
C LEU A 147 5.13 1.89 4.88
N ARG A 148 6.11 2.56 5.49
CA ARG A 148 5.92 3.27 6.77
C ARG A 148 4.97 4.45 6.64
N ALA A 149 4.98 5.15 5.52
CA ALA A 149 4.07 6.26 5.28
C ALA A 149 2.62 5.79 5.11
N ILE A 150 2.38 4.63 4.49
CA ILE A 150 1.04 4.01 4.43
C ILE A 150 0.55 3.71 5.85
N ARG A 151 1.37 3.02 6.65
CA ARG A 151 1.06 2.70 8.05
C ARG A 151 0.76 3.96 8.87
N LEU A 152 1.58 5.00 8.74
CA LEU A 152 1.35 6.28 9.43
C LEU A 152 0.05 6.96 8.99
N ILE A 153 -0.31 6.91 7.71
CA ILE A 153 -1.58 7.45 7.23
C ILE A 153 -2.75 6.70 7.87
N THR A 154 -2.72 5.38 7.90
CA THR A 154 -3.82 4.58 8.43
C THR A 154 -3.95 4.70 9.94
N GLU A 155 -2.82 4.76 10.65
CA GLU A 155 -2.78 5.06 12.10
C GLU A 155 -3.37 6.45 12.39
N ASN A 156 -2.97 7.49 11.64
CA ASN A 156 -3.54 8.83 11.79
C ASN A 156 -5.05 8.87 11.50
N ILE A 157 -5.53 8.10 10.51
CA ILE A 157 -6.97 8.01 10.24
C ILE A 157 -7.69 7.40 11.44
N ALA A 158 -7.14 6.32 12.03
CA ALA A 158 -7.71 5.67 13.20
C ALA A 158 -7.77 6.62 14.41
N ASP A 159 -6.68 7.36 14.68
CA ASP A 159 -6.61 8.33 15.79
C ASP A 159 -7.58 9.51 15.63
N LEU A 160 -7.89 9.89 14.40
CA LEU A 160 -8.76 11.02 14.08
C LEU A 160 -10.24 10.62 13.88
N ALA A 161 -10.52 9.32 13.77
CA ALA A 161 -11.85 8.78 13.47
C ALA A 161 -12.94 9.19 14.48
N THR A 162 -12.55 9.42 15.74
CA THR A 162 -13.47 9.75 16.84
C THR A 162 -13.73 11.26 17.00
N LYS A 163 -13.06 12.12 16.21
CA LYS A 163 -13.23 13.57 16.31
C LYS A 163 -14.55 14.03 15.70
N SER A 164 -15.14 15.08 16.29
CA SER A 164 -16.40 15.67 15.80
C SER A 164 -16.31 16.17 14.34
N ASN A 165 -15.11 16.54 13.89
CA ASN A 165 -14.80 16.93 12.52
C ASN A 165 -13.86 15.94 11.81
N ALA A 166 -14.02 14.64 12.10
CA ALA A 166 -13.16 13.55 11.62
C ALA A 166 -12.80 13.67 10.13
N SER A 167 -13.78 13.87 9.24
CA SER A 167 -13.50 13.98 7.79
C SER A 167 -12.50 15.08 7.44
N PHE A 168 -12.68 16.29 7.98
CA PHE A 168 -11.79 17.42 7.68
C PHE A 168 -10.42 17.25 8.33
N ALA A 169 -10.39 16.74 9.58
CA ALA A 169 -9.15 16.47 10.30
C ALA A 169 -8.31 15.41 9.59
N ILE A 170 -8.94 14.33 9.13
CA ILE A 170 -8.32 13.25 8.35
C ILE A 170 -7.80 13.79 7.02
N GLU A 171 -8.61 14.50 6.25
CA GLU A 171 -8.20 15.10 4.97
C GLU A 171 -6.94 15.96 5.15
N THR A 172 -6.95 16.84 6.15
CA THR A 172 -5.81 17.72 6.48
C THR A 172 -4.57 16.93 6.87
N ALA A 173 -4.70 15.90 7.71
CA ALA A 173 -3.57 15.10 8.17
C ALA A 173 -2.95 14.28 7.03
N VAL A 174 -3.79 13.66 6.20
CA VAL A 174 -3.36 12.86 5.06
C VAL A 174 -2.72 13.74 3.98
N ALA A 175 -3.29 14.92 3.70
CA ALA A 175 -2.69 15.88 2.77
C ALA A 175 -1.28 16.31 3.18
N LYS A 176 -1.07 16.56 4.48
CA LYS A 176 0.23 16.93 5.08
C LYS A 176 1.25 15.79 5.08
N THR A 177 0.84 14.55 4.86
CA THR A 177 1.78 13.42 4.83
C THR A 177 2.71 13.59 3.64
N ARG A 178 4.01 13.71 3.95
CA ARG A 178 5.06 13.83 2.94
C ARG A 178 5.21 12.49 2.24
N ILE A 179 5.02 12.50 0.92
CA ILE A 179 5.40 11.36 0.09
C ILE A 179 6.91 11.44 -0.08
N PRO A 180 7.67 10.37 0.18
CA PRO A 180 9.11 10.41 -0.01
C PRO A 180 9.42 10.74 -1.47
N ASP A 181 10.36 11.66 -1.70
CA ASP A 181 10.76 12.01 -3.04
C ASP A 181 11.45 10.81 -3.68
N ILE A 182 10.81 10.22 -4.69
CA ILE A 182 11.54 9.38 -5.63
C ILE A 182 12.41 10.34 -6.41
N LYS A 183 13.69 10.46 -6.03
CA LYS A 183 14.70 10.81 -7.03
C LYS A 183 14.65 9.67 -8.04
N ILE A 184 13.76 9.78 -9.03
CA ILE A 184 13.86 8.99 -10.23
C ILE A 184 15.23 9.38 -10.72
N ILE A 185 16.22 8.51 -10.54
CA ILE A 185 17.44 8.64 -11.30
C ILE A 185 16.92 8.50 -12.72
N GLU A 186 16.79 9.62 -13.43
CA GLU A 186 16.31 9.69 -14.81
C GLU A 186 17.33 8.94 -15.68
N THR A 187 17.32 7.62 -15.62
CA THR A 187 17.73 6.83 -16.75
C THR A 187 16.61 7.01 -17.76
N LYS A 188 16.81 7.98 -18.67
CA LYS A 188 16.06 8.12 -19.92
C LYS A 188 15.82 6.72 -20.49
N THR A 189 14.63 6.20 -20.27
CA THR A 189 14.14 5.01 -20.95
C THR A 189 12.70 5.29 -21.24
N ASP A 190 12.41 5.39 -22.53
CA ASP A 190 11.09 5.59 -23.11
C ASP A 190 10.18 4.41 -22.79
N TYR A 191 9.72 4.28 -21.55
CA TYR A 191 8.72 3.27 -21.18
C TYR A 191 7.33 3.89 -21.16
N LYS A 192 6.71 3.92 -22.34
CA LYS A 192 5.25 3.86 -22.49
C LYS A 192 4.82 2.42 -22.24
N GLY A 193 4.34 2.12 -21.04
CA GLY A 193 3.76 0.81 -20.74
C GLY A 193 3.21 0.78 -19.34
N GLY A 194 1.89 0.69 -19.21
CA GLY A 194 1.25 0.43 -17.93
C GLY A 194 1.81 -0.85 -17.32
N TYR A 195 2.05 -0.83 -16.02
CA TYR A 195 2.44 -2.02 -15.27
C TYR A 195 1.22 -2.95 -15.21
N VAL A 196 1.11 -3.84 -16.21
CA VAL A 196 0.30 -5.05 -16.12
C VAL A 196 1.24 -6.14 -15.65
N ALA A 197 1.03 -6.64 -14.44
CA ALA A 197 1.64 -7.90 -14.03
C ALA A 197 0.98 -9.00 -14.86
N GLU A 198 1.61 -9.39 -15.97
CA GLU A 198 1.22 -10.61 -16.66
C GLU A 198 1.84 -11.81 -15.92
N VAL A 199 0.94 -12.66 -15.42
CA VAL A 199 1.25 -13.99 -14.90
C VAL A 199 1.25 -14.93 -16.10
N ASN A 200 2.38 -15.59 -16.37
CA ASN A 200 2.49 -16.95 -16.91
C ASN A 200 3.90 -17.48 -16.69
#